data_AF-A0A960ZIF2-F1
#
_entry.id   AF-A0A960ZIF2-F1
#
_cell.length_a   1.000
_cell.length_b   1.000
_cell.length_c   1.000
_cell.angle_alpha   90.00
_cell.angle_beta   90.00
_cell.angle_gamma   90.00
#
_symmetry.space_group_name_H-M   'P 1'
#
loop_
_entity.id
_entity.type
_entity.pdbx_description
1 polymer ?
#
loop_
_entity_poly.entity_id
_entity_poly.type
_entity_poly.pdbx_seq_one_letter_code
_entity_poly.pdbx_strand_id
1 'polypeptide(L)'
;MKNKKLMITGMVISMAVFAGACGKKVNLSCGDSIKSQNLLEQKSFIAVCPADCGTKGGSVWGTDKYTTDSSICKAAVHSGAIDNASGGNAKVEVIAGESSYTGSVKNGVSTSNWGSYQNSFTVK
;
A
#
# COMPACT_ATOMS: atom_id res chain seq x y z
N MET A 1 29.43 -29.06 47.87
CA MET A 1 29.10 -27.81 48.59
C MET A 1 28.99 -26.67 47.58
N LYS A 2 27.83 -25.99 47.57
CA LYS A 2 27.50 -24.67 47.01
C LYS A 2 27.41 -24.49 45.48
N ASN A 3 26.19 -24.76 45.01
CA ASN A 3 25.49 -23.97 43.99
C ASN A 3 25.56 -22.47 44.31
N LYS A 4 25.84 -21.63 43.30
CA LYS A 4 25.26 -20.28 43.21
C LYS A 4 24.93 -19.95 41.76
N LYS A 5 23.62 -19.99 41.46
CA LYS A 5 22.98 -19.29 40.34
C LYS A 5 23.49 -17.85 40.30
N LEU A 6 24.12 -17.44 39.21
CA LEU A 6 24.28 -16.04 38.89
C LEU A 6 23.12 -15.65 37.97
N MET A 7 22.17 -14.91 38.53
CA MET A 7 21.02 -14.38 37.82
C MET A 7 21.48 -13.33 36.81
N ILE A 8 21.09 -13.54 35.54
CA ILE A 8 21.18 -12.54 34.48
C ILE A 8 20.06 -11.53 34.74
N THR A 9 20.37 -10.47 35.47
CA THR A 9 19.50 -9.30 35.68
C THR A 9 20.19 -8.10 35.08
N GLY A 10 19.62 -7.54 34.01
CA GLY A 10 20.10 -6.28 33.46
C GLY A 10 19.54 -5.99 32.07
N MET A 11 18.30 -5.51 32.04
CA MET A 11 17.68 -4.70 30.98
C MET A 11 18.08 -5.02 29.54
N VAL A 12 17.17 -5.72 28.85
CA VAL A 12 16.88 -5.36 27.46
C VAL A 12 16.56 -3.87 27.44
N ILE A 13 17.53 -3.05 27.04
CA ILE A 13 17.21 -1.71 26.54
C ILE A 13 16.47 -2.00 25.24
N SER A 14 15.15 -2.15 25.37
CA SER A 14 14.23 -2.07 24.26
C SER A 14 14.37 -0.64 23.75
N MET A 15 15.38 -0.42 22.90
CA MET A 15 15.38 0.67 21.96
C MET A 15 14.21 0.36 21.03
N ALA A 16 13.01 0.71 21.47
CA ALA A 16 12.02 1.20 20.56
C ALA A 16 12.66 2.42 19.89
N VAL A 17 13.43 2.17 18.83
CA VAL A 17 13.60 3.13 17.76
C VAL A 17 12.21 3.30 17.20
N PHE A 18 11.41 4.16 17.85
CA PHE A 18 10.42 4.96 17.16
C PHE A 18 11.23 5.92 16.28
N ALA A 19 11.88 5.36 15.25
CA ALA A 19 12.10 6.09 14.03
C ALA A 19 10.68 6.43 13.57
N GLY A 20 10.23 7.63 13.91
CA GLY A 20 9.11 8.25 13.26
C GLY A 20 9.44 8.18 11.78
N ALA A 21 8.86 7.21 11.08
CA ALA A 21 9.01 7.09 9.65
C ALA A 21 8.39 8.34 9.07
N CYS A 22 9.23 9.30 8.70
CA CYS A 22 8.89 10.22 7.63
C CYS A 22 8.39 9.34 6.49
N GLY A 23 7.12 9.48 6.11
CA GLY A 23 6.45 8.54 5.21
C GLY A 23 7.29 8.32 3.96
N LYS A 24 7.66 7.05 3.70
CA LYS A 24 8.45 6.69 2.52
C LYS A 24 7.76 7.23 1.27
N LYS A 25 8.46 8.01 0.45
CA LYS A 25 7.92 8.52 -0.82
C LYS A 25 8.50 7.69 -1.96
N VAL A 26 7.64 7.16 -2.84
CA VAL A 26 8.01 6.24 -3.91
C VAL A 26 7.53 6.80 -5.25
N ASN A 27 8.45 7.00 -6.20
CA ASN A 27 8.12 7.36 -7.57
C ASN A 27 7.70 6.12 -8.34
N LEU A 28 6.50 6.16 -8.92
CA LEU A 28 5.89 5.03 -9.61
C LEU A 28 5.66 5.35 -11.09
N SER A 29 5.63 4.30 -11.90
CA SER A 29 5.01 4.30 -13.21
C SER A 29 3.58 3.80 -13.11
N CYS A 30 2.72 4.10 -14.08
CA CYS A 30 1.31 3.69 -13.99
C CYS A 30 1.07 2.18 -13.98
N GLY A 31 2.06 1.36 -14.34
CA GLY A 31 2.01 -0.09 -14.25
C GLY A 31 2.39 -0.66 -12.87
N ASP A 32 2.92 0.17 -11.97
CA ASP A 32 3.49 -0.32 -10.72
C ASP A 32 2.42 -0.70 -9.70
N SER A 33 2.68 -1.82 -9.04
CA SER A 33 1.88 -2.36 -7.94
C SER A 33 2.72 -2.44 -6.67
N ILE A 34 2.07 -2.73 -5.55
CA ILE A 34 2.77 -2.92 -4.27
C ILE A 34 3.68 -4.15 -4.36
N LYS A 35 3.26 -5.18 -5.09
CA LYS A 35 4.06 -6.39 -5.33
C LYS A 35 5.30 -6.11 -6.18
N SER A 36 5.17 -5.41 -7.31
CA SER A 36 6.31 -5.15 -8.20
C SER A 36 7.39 -4.29 -7.54
N GLN A 37 7.00 -3.42 -6.61
CA GLN A 37 7.90 -2.53 -5.88
C GLN A 37 8.34 -3.06 -4.51
N ASN A 38 7.99 -4.31 -4.15
CA ASN A 38 8.29 -4.93 -2.85
C ASN A 38 7.86 -4.06 -1.64
N LEU A 39 6.67 -3.47 -1.72
CA LEU A 39 6.15 -2.53 -0.72
C LEU A 39 5.20 -3.19 0.31
N LEU A 40 5.04 -4.51 0.30
CA LEU A 40 4.13 -5.22 1.21
C LEU A 40 4.47 -5.01 2.70
N GLU A 41 5.77 -4.95 3.03
CA GLU A 41 6.24 -4.70 4.40
C GLU A 41 6.10 -3.22 4.82
N GLN A 42 5.75 -2.33 3.89
CA GLN A 42 5.55 -0.92 4.19
C GLN A 42 4.11 -0.71 4.63
N LYS A 43 3.91 -0.49 5.94
CA LYS A 43 2.57 -0.21 6.50
C LYS A 43 1.88 0.96 5.76
N SER A 44 2.62 2.03 5.47
CA SER A 44 2.13 3.16 4.67
C SER A 44 3.27 3.90 3.98
N PHE A 45 2.99 4.45 2.80
CA PHE A 45 3.93 5.24 2.00
C PHE A 45 3.18 6.26 1.13
N ILE A 46 3.89 7.24 0.58
CA ILE A 46 3.38 8.19 -0.42
C ILE A 46 3.77 7.70 -1.81
N ALA A 47 2.77 7.38 -2.62
CA ALA A 47 2.93 7.11 -4.04
C ALA A 47 3.00 8.43 -4.82
N VAL A 48 4.00 8.58 -5.68
CA VAL A 48 4.11 9.69 -6.63
C VAL A 48 3.78 9.15 -8.00
N CYS A 49 2.67 9.62 -8.55
CA CYS A 49 2.08 9.12 -9.76
C CYS A 49 2.19 10.14 -10.89
N PRO A 50 2.60 9.72 -12.10
CA PRO A 50 2.54 10.57 -13.27
C PRO A 50 1.09 10.79 -13.71
N ALA A 51 0.91 11.72 -14.65
CA ALA A 51 -0.35 11.93 -15.32
C ALA A 51 -0.78 10.72 -16.16
N ASP A 52 -2.05 10.70 -16.54
CA ASP A 52 -2.74 9.75 -17.42
C ASP A 52 -2.82 8.31 -16.91
N CYS A 53 -2.58 8.05 -15.62
CA CYS A 53 -2.59 6.68 -15.11
C CYS A 53 -3.98 6.02 -15.07
N GLY A 54 -5.06 6.80 -15.18
CA GLY A 54 -6.43 6.31 -15.28
C GLY A 54 -6.69 5.53 -16.57
N THR A 55 -6.02 5.89 -17.67
CA THR A 55 -6.13 5.19 -18.96
C THR A 55 -4.91 4.33 -19.26
N LYS A 56 -3.72 4.79 -18.90
CA LYS A 56 -2.45 4.10 -19.10
C LYS A 56 -2.06 3.45 -17.78
N GLY A 57 -2.17 2.13 -17.63
CA GLY A 57 -1.79 1.48 -16.38
C GLY A 57 -2.25 0.04 -16.31
N GLY A 58 -1.77 -0.67 -15.29
CA GLY A 58 -2.17 -2.05 -15.03
C GLY A 58 -3.66 -2.19 -14.71
N SER A 59 -4.09 -3.44 -14.54
CA SER A 59 -5.43 -3.75 -14.04
C SER A 59 -5.58 -3.28 -12.58
N VAL A 60 -6.82 -3.05 -12.17
CA VAL A 60 -7.19 -2.69 -10.80
C VAL A 60 -8.42 -3.50 -10.42
N TRP A 61 -8.39 -4.05 -9.21
CA TRP A 61 -9.42 -4.92 -8.70
C TRP A 61 -10.00 -4.37 -7.41
N GLY A 62 -11.32 -4.26 -7.34
CA GLY A 62 -12.02 -3.74 -6.16
C GLY A 62 -12.30 -2.23 -6.18
N THR A 63 -12.87 -1.78 -5.08
CA THR A 63 -13.35 -0.40 -4.87
C THR A 63 -13.04 -0.02 -3.42
N ASP A 64 -12.35 1.10 -3.24
CA ASP A 64 -11.88 1.66 -1.95
C ASP A 64 -10.86 0.77 -1.20
N LYS A 65 -10.91 -0.55 -1.39
CA LYS A 65 -9.88 -1.54 -1.07
C LYS A 65 -9.49 -2.26 -2.36
N TYR A 66 -8.19 -2.29 -2.65
CA TYR A 66 -7.64 -2.83 -3.88
C TYR A 66 -6.67 -3.97 -3.59
N THR A 67 -6.64 -5.00 -4.43
CA THR A 67 -5.65 -6.09 -4.29
C THR A 67 -4.24 -5.55 -4.51
N THR A 68 -3.24 -6.09 -3.79
CA THR A 68 -1.85 -5.56 -3.85
C THR A 68 -1.10 -5.74 -5.18
N ASP A 69 -1.66 -6.49 -6.14
CA ASP A 69 -1.22 -6.51 -7.55
C ASP A 69 -1.87 -5.43 -8.43
N SER A 70 -2.85 -4.67 -7.93
CA SER A 70 -3.43 -3.52 -8.61
C SER A 70 -2.39 -2.46 -8.91
N SER A 71 -2.57 -1.76 -10.04
CA SER A 71 -1.86 -0.51 -10.30
C SER A 71 -2.20 0.52 -9.22
N ILE A 72 -1.18 0.99 -8.50
CA ILE A 72 -1.34 1.96 -7.41
C ILE A 72 -1.89 3.28 -7.95
N CYS A 73 -1.31 3.79 -9.04
CA CYS A 73 -1.68 5.10 -9.58
C CYS A 73 -3.05 5.09 -10.24
N LYS A 74 -3.43 4.01 -10.94
CA LYS A 74 -4.79 3.88 -11.47
C LYS A 74 -5.81 3.76 -10.33
N ALA A 75 -5.50 3.02 -9.26
CA ALA A 75 -6.35 2.96 -8.08
C ALA A 75 -6.49 4.32 -7.37
N ALA A 76 -5.42 5.13 -7.35
CA ALA A 76 -5.44 6.49 -6.81
C ALA A 76 -6.34 7.44 -7.61
N VAL A 77 -6.32 7.36 -8.95
CA VAL A 77 -7.27 8.08 -9.80
C VAL A 77 -8.68 7.57 -9.55
N HIS A 78 -8.89 6.25 -9.53
CA HIS A 78 -10.19 5.65 -9.28
C HIS A 78 -10.80 6.07 -7.93
N SER A 79 -10.02 6.12 -6.86
CA SER A 79 -10.51 6.59 -5.55
C SER A 79 -10.75 8.11 -5.50
N GLY A 80 -10.23 8.86 -6.47
CA GLY A 80 -10.27 10.33 -6.48
C GLY A 80 -9.21 10.97 -5.57
N ALA A 81 -8.20 10.20 -5.14
CA ALA A 81 -7.09 10.74 -4.35
C ALA A 81 -6.17 11.65 -5.19
N ILE A 82 -6.10 11.42 -6.50
CA ILE A 82 -5.38 12.27 -7.46
C ILE A 82 -6.21 12.51 -8.71
N ASP A 83 -5.94 13.61 -9.40
CA ASP A 83 -6.49 13.89 -10.72
C ASP A 83 -5.73 13.12 -11.81
N ASN A 84 -6.46 12.64 -12.83
CA ASN A 84 -5.86 11.87 -13.91
C ASN A 84 -4.94 12.73 -14.79
N ALA A 85 -5.31 13.98 -15.09
CA ALA A 85 -4.57 14.82 -16.03
C ALA A 85 -3.27 15.36 -15.43
N SER A 86 -3.21 15.60 -14.10
CA SER A 86 -1.99 16.05 -13.43
C SER A 86 -1.18 14.95 -12.76
N GLY A 87 -1.79 13.79 -12.46
CA GLY A 87 -1.22 12.85 -11.50
C GLY A 87 -1.12 13.48 -10.10
N GLY A 88 -0.16 13.02 -9.29
CA GLY A 88 0.09 13.64 -7.99
C GLY A 88 0.64 12.68 -6.93
N ASN A 89 0.56 13.13 -5.67
CA ASN A 89 0.94 12.32 -4.53
C ASN A 89 -0.30 11.71 -3.88
N ALA A 90 -0.30 10.41 -3.63
CA ALA A 90 -1.37 9.70 -2.92
C ALA A 90 -0.79 8.93 -1.74
N LYS A 91 -1.48 8.94 -0.59
CA LYS A 91 -1.10 8.13 0.56
C LYS A 91 -1.67 6.73 0.39
N VAL A 92 -0.80 5.73 0.44
CA VAL A 92 -1.15 4.32 0.37
C VAL A 92 -0.99 3.68 1.75
N GLU A 93 -1.91 2.82 2.12
CA GLU A 93 -1.86 2.00 3.33
C GLU A 93 -2.12 0.53 2.98
N VAL A 94 -1.20 -0.34 3.37
CA VAL A 94 -1.33 -1.79 3.20
C VAL A 94 -2.14 -2.37 4.35
N ILE A 95 -3.18 -3.13 4.01
CA ILE A 95 -4.12 -3.72 4.96
C ILE A 95 -4.32 -5.21 4.66
N ALA A 96 -4.95 -5.92 5.59
CA ALA A 96 -5.38 -7.30 5.36
C ALA A 96 -6.30 -7.38 4.13
N GLY A 97 -6.16 -8.44 3.35
CA GLY A 97 -7.00 -8.65 2.18
C GLY A 97 -8.41 -9.13 2.51
N GLU A 98 -9.28 -9.06 1.51
CA GLU A 98 -10.69 -9.45 1.57
C GLU A 98 -10.94 -10.81 0.91
N SER A 99 -12.05 -11.45 1.28
CA SER A 99 -12.53 -12.69 0.64
C SER A 99 -13.12 -12.46 -0.75
N SER A 100 -13.51 -11.22 -1.07
CA SER A 100 -14.01 -10.81 -2.37
C SER A 100 -13.87 -9.30 -2.56
N TYR A 101 -13.82 -8.87 -3.82
CA TYR A 101 -13.69 -7.47 -4.22
C TYR A 101 -14.72 -7.16 -5.30
N THR A 102 -15.45 -6.07 -5.12
CA THR A 102 -16.40 -5.56 -6.11
C THR A 102 -15.76 -4.41 -6.88
N GLY A 103 -15.66 -4.55 -8.20
CA GLY A 103 -15.25 -3.49 -9.10
C GLY A 103 -16.34 -2.43 -9.27
N SER A 104 -15.96 -1.22 -9.64
CA SER A 104 -16.89 -0.13 -9.94
C SER A 104 -16.30 0.82 -10.96
N VAL A 105 -17.08 1.84 -11.32
CA VAL A 105 -16.60 2.97 -12.11
C VAL A 105 -16.66 4.22 -11.25
N LYS A 106 -15.49 4.81 -10.97
CA LYS A 106 -15.34 6.08 -10.25
C LYS A 106 -14.28 6.92 -10.93
N ASN A 107 -14.49 8.24 -10.96
CA ASN A 107 -13.53 9.22 -11.50
C ASN A 107 -13.03 8.88 -12.93
N GLY A 108 -13.91 8.33 -13.77
CA GLY A 108 -13.59 7.95 -15.15
C GLY A 108 -12.74 6.69 -15.30
N VAL A 109 -12.45 5.96 -14.22
CA VAL A 109 -11.70 4.70 -14.22
C VAL A 109 -12.65 3.55 -13.90
N SER A 110 -12.49 2.43 -14.60
CA SER A 110 -13.22 1.18 -14.33
C SER A 110 -12.29 0.17 -13.65
N THR A 111 -12.80 -0.52 -12.63
CA THR A 111 -12.11 -1.62 -11.94
C THR A 111 -12.92 -2.91 -12.04
N SER A 112 -12.25 -4.04 -11.83
CA SER A 112 -12.86 -5.37 -11.96
C SER A 112 -13.16 -6.01 -10.61
N ASN A 113 -14.10 -6.95 -10.63
CA ASN A 113 -14.32 -7.85 -9.50
C ASN A 113 -13.11 -8.78 -9.32
N TRP A 114 -12.90 -9.25 -8.09
CA TRP A 114 -11.93 -10.30 -7.79
C TRP A 114 -12.39 -11.17 -6.62
N GLY A 115 -11.82 -12.37 -6.52
CA GLY A 115 -12.03 -13.29 -5.40
C GLY A 115 -11.14 -12.97 -4.21
N SER A 116 -10.91 -13.98 -3.36
CA SER A 116 -10.08 -13.84 -2.18
C SER A 116 -8.63 -13.45 -2.51
N TYR A 117 -8.06 -12.56 -1.71
CA TYR A 117 -6.67 -12.13 -1.86
C TYR A 117 -6.03 -11.88 -0.48
N GLN A 118 -4.74 -12.16 -0.34
CA GLN A 118 -4.07 -12.12 0.97
C GLN A 118 -3.92 -10.72 1.56
N ASN A 119 -3.57 -9.73 0.72
CA ASN A 119 -3.31 -8.37 1.15
C ASN A 119 -3.98 -7.36 0.23
N SER A 120 -4.51 -6.31 0.84
CA SER A 120 -5.16 -5.19 0.18
C SER A 120 -4.36 -3.90 0.38
N PHE A 121 -4.75 -2.85 -0.32
CA PHE A 121 -4.39 -1.50 0.03
C PHE A 121 -5.54 -0.52 -0.15
N THR A 122 -5.46 0.59 0.57
CA THR A 122 -6.33 1.75 0.40
C THR A 122 -5.51 2.95 -0.04
N VAL A 123 -6.16 3.93 -0.68
CA VAL A 123 -5.51 5.12 -1.20
C VAL A 123 -6.30 6.36 -0.79
N LYS A 124 -5.62 7.38 -0.27
CA LYS A 124 -6.19 8.66 0.17
C LYS A 124 -5.34 9.85 -0.25
#